data_AF-A0A958SU56-F1
#
_entry.id   AF-A0A958SU56-F1
#
_cell.length_a   1.000
_cell.length_b   1.000
_cell.length_c   1.000
_cell.angle_alpha   90.00
_cell.angle_beta   90.00
_cell.angle_gamma   90.00
#
_symmetry.space_group_name_H-M   'P 1'
#
loop_
_entity.id
_entity.type
_entity.pdbx_description
1 polymer ?
#
loop_
_entity_poly.entity_id
_entity_poly.type
_entity_poly.pdbx_seq_one_letter_code
_entity_poly.pdbx_strand_id
1 'polypeptide(L)'
;MSKKKQHGRTRAQESSNAIERMYITMRHLFNRGFYKPMGVSGETLRESLLLLRPEIYGSIAEEKAELDGLLYVMDRLPLGIEECSYINLTSDEGYADSHFKPIIPPKRRRNCYRIDEEQMNIEITRGRSEIYDILTHLTFLFIESHKISKRVLIDDSGNTTRDWVKLERAVFSSTKLTQQEREVAITHMANILGRTFNEVTSVYKSFAIEGQSERLLHIVYW
;
A
#
# COMPACT_ATOMS: atom_id res chain seq x y z
N MET A 1 -0.61 -26.88 46.20
CA MET A 1 -0.30 -26.89 44.75
C MET A 1 0.00 -25.45 44.32
N SER A 2 1.25 -25.14 43.99
CA SER A 2 1.65 -23.81 43.52
C SER A 2 1.11 -23.57 42.12
N LYS A 3 0.25 -22.56 41.94
CA LYS A 3 -0.19 -22.11 40.61
C LYS A 3 1.05 -21.61 39.86
N LYS A 4 1.53 -22.38 38.87
CA LYS A 4 2.48 -21.87 37.87
C LYS A 4 1.84 -20.63 37.24
N LYS A 5 2.35 -19.44 37.57
CA LYS A 5 2.05 -18.22 36.80
C LYS A 5 2.55 -18.49 35.38
N GLN A 6 1.64 -18.71 34.44
CA GLN A 6 2.00 -18.64 33.02
C GLN A 6 2.50 -17.22 32.79
N HIS A 7 3.82 -17.06 32.65
CA HIS A 7 4.42 -15.79 32.32
C HIS A 7 4.13 -15.56 30.84
N GLY A 8 3.01 -14.89 30.55
CA GLY A 8 2.71 -14.42 29.20
C GLY A 8 3.86 -13.54 28.71
N ARG A 9 4.17 -13.62 27.43
CA ARG A 9 5.20 -12.76 26.83
C ARG A 9 4.78 -11.29 26.99
N THR A 10 5.74 -10.42 27.25
CA THR A 10 5.47 -8.98 27.28
C THR A 10 5.35 -8.44 25.86
N ARG A 11 4.62 -7.34 25.67
CA ARG A 11 4.52 -6.65 24.37
C ARG A 11 5.89 -6.31 23.77
N ALA A 12 6.86 -5.97 24.62
CA ALA A 12 8.23 -5.72 24.19
C ALA A 12 8.89 -6.98 23.61
N GLN A 13 8.74 -8.14 24.26
CA GLN A 13 9.24 -9.41 23.75
C GLN A 13 8.55 -9.82 22.45
N GLU A 14 7.24 -9.60 22.33
CA GLU A 14 6.49 -9.87 21.09
C GLU A 14 6.97 -8.99 19.94
N SER A 15 7.22 -7.71 20.21
CA SER A 15 7.74 -6.75 19.23
C SER A 15 9.14 -7.14 18.76
N SER A 16 10.07 -7.43 19.67
CA SER A 16 11.43 -7.87 19.29
C SER A 16 11.40 -9.13 18.43
N ASN A 17 10.57 -10.12 18.80
CA ASN A 17 10.40 -11.35 18.03
C ASN A 17 9.79 -11.11 16.64
N ALA A 18 8.89 -10.14 16.48
CA ALA A 18 8.36 -9.78 15.15
C ALA A 18 9.38 -9.06 14.29
N ILE A 19 10.18 -8.14 14.84
CA ILE A 19 11.29 -7.50 14.11
C ILE A 19 12.27 -8.55 13.61
N GLU A 20 12.68 -9.48 14.48
CA GLU A 20 13.61 -10.55 14.11
C GLU A 20 13.01 -11.46 13.02
N ARG A 21 11.74 -11.86 13.15
CA ARG A 21 11.05 -12.66 12.13
C ARG A 21 10.96 -11.93 10.78
N MET A 22 10.65 -10.64 10.79
CA MET A 22 10.64 -9.84 9.55
C MET A 22 12.02 -9.81 8.90
N TYR A 23 13.06 -9.53 9.69
CA TYR A 23 14.42 -9.46 9.18
C TYR A 23 14.89 -10.79 8.56
N ILE A 24 14.63 -11.91 9.25
CA ILE A 24 14.95 -13.25 8.74
C ILE A 24 14.19 -13.53 7.44
N THR A 25 12.88 -13.28 7.42
CA THR A 25 12.03 -13.48 6.23
C THR A 25 12.50 -12.64 5.04
N MET A 26 12.79 -11.35 5.25
CA MET A 26 13.31 -10.48 4.19
C MET A 26 14.68 -10.92 3.68
N ARG A 27 15.55 -11.45 4.56
CA ARG A 27 16.83 -12.02 4.15
C ARG A 27 16.64 -13.26 3.27
N HIS A 28 15.68 -14.13 3.59
CA HIS A 28 15.33 -15.27 2.74
C HIS A 28 14.77 -14.83 1.38
N LEU A 29 13.88 -13.83 1.37
CA LEU A 29 13.35 -13.25 0.14
C LEU A 29 14.45 -12.69 -0.75
N PHE A 30 15.41 -11.96 -0.17
CA PHE A 30 16.56 -11.42 -0.88
C PHE A 30 17.39 -12.53 -1.55
N ASN A 31 17.67 -13.62 -0.83
CA ASN A 31 18.41 -14.75 -1.40
C ASN A 31 17.62 -15.49 -2.49
N ARG A 32 16.28 -15.47 -2.42
CA ARG A 32 15.40 -16.12 -3.39
C ARG A 32 15.22 -15.29 -4.68
N GLY A 33 15.33 -13.96 -4.57
CA GLY A 33 15.23 -13.04 -5.71
C GLY A 33 13.80 -12.71 -6.15
N PHE A 34 12.76 -13.17 -5.44
CA PHE A 34 11.38 -12.77 -5.72
C PHE A 34 10.50 -12.76 -4.48
N TYR A 35 9.46 -11.92 -4.51
CA TYR A 35 8.47 -11.77 -3.45
C TYR A 35 7.06 -12.02 -3.99
N LYS A 36 6.29 -12.86 -3.29
CA LYS A 36 4.85 -13.05 -3.53
C LYS A 36 4.09 -12.63 -2.27
N PRO A 37 3.32 -11.53 -2.29
CA PRO A 37 2.58 -11.02 -1.13
C PRO A 37 1.64 -12.06 -0.50
N MET A 38 1.02 -12.89 -1.32
CA MET A 38 0.13 -13.98 -0.90
C MET A 38 0.83 -15.31 -0.65
N GLY A 39 2.17 -15.36 -0.72
CA GLY A 39 2.96 -16.53 -0.36
C GLY A 39 3.32 -16.56 1.12
N VAL A 40 3.93 -17.67 1.57
CA VAL A 40 4.34 -17.90 2.98
C VAL A 40 5.16 -16.75 3.56
N SER A 41 6.13 -16.23 2.80
CA SER A 41 6.94 -15.09 3.24
C SER A 41 6.13 -13.79 3.35
N GLY A 42 5.17 -13.57 2.44
CA GLY A 42 4.28 -12.40 2.50
C GLY A 42 3.33 -12.47 3.68
N GLU A 43 2.75 -13.63 3.97
CA GLU A 43 1.95 -13.88 5.17
C GLU A 43 2.74 -13.55 6.44
N THR A 44 3.96 -14.07 6.55
CA THR A 44 4.85 -13.80 7.70
C THR A 44 5.12 -12.30 7.87
N LEU A 45 5.35 -11.57 6.77
CA LEU A 45 5.56 -10.12 6.82
C LEU A 45 4.32 -9.37 7.27
N ARG A 46 3.14 -9.73 6.75
CA ARG A 46 1.87 -9.10 7.15
C ARG A 46 1.57 -9.31 8.62
N GLU A 47 1.65 -10.55 9.10
CA GLU A 47 1.42 -10.87 10.51
C GLU A 47 2.37 -10.10 11.43
N SER A 48 3.64 -10.04 11.06
CA SER A 48 4.64 -9.30 11.83
C SER A 48 4.34 -7.81 11.84
N LEU A 49 3.94 -7.23 10.70
CA LEU A 49 3.61 -5.81 10.60
C LEU A 49 2.36 -5.44 11.43
N LEU A 50 1.32 -6.29 11.39
CA LEU A 50 0.10 -6.15 12.18
C LEU A 50 0.35 -6.32 13.70
N LEU A 51 1.33 -7.15 14.07
CA LEU A 51 1.76 -7.31 15.47
C LEU A 51 2.54 -6.08 15.93
N LEU A 52 3.48 -5.59 15.11
CA LEU A 52 4.34 -4.47 15.46
C LEU A 52 3.58 -3.15 15.55
N ARG A 53 2.64 -2.92 14.64
CA ARG A 53 1.89 -1.66 14.48
C ARG A 53 2.83 -0.45 14.47
N PRO A 54 3.77 -0.37 13.51
CA PRO A 54 4.68 0.77 13.44
C PRO A 54 3.89 2.08 13.34
N GLU A 55 4.32 3.11 14.07
CA GLU A 55 3.65 4.40 14.12
C GLU A 55 3.47 5.05 12.74
N ILE A 56 4.46 4.86 11.84
CA ILE A 56 4.43 5.36 10.46
C ILE A 56 3.30 4.77 9.60
N TYR A 57 2.70 3.66 10.05
CA TYR A 57 1.55 3.00 9.41
C TYR A 57 0.26 3.19 10.21
N GLY A 58 0.22 4.16 11.13
CA GLY A 58 -0.99 4.57 11.84
C GLY A 58 -1.78 3.41 12.42
N SER A 59 -3.07 3.35 12.09
CA SER A 59 -4.00 2.32 12.55
C SER A 59 -4.03 1.07 11.64
N ILE A 60 -2.88 0.62 11.12
CA ILE A 60 -2.78 -0.53 10.20
C ILE A 60 -3.51 -1.80 10.70
N ALA A 61 -3.57 -2.02 12.01
CA ALA A 61 -4.22 -3.20 12.60
C ALA A 61 -5.74 -3.05 12.81
N GLU A 62 -6.34 -1.91 12.47
CA GLU A 62 -7.78 -1.70 12.52
C GLU A 62 -8.47 -2.18 11.24
N GLU A 63 -9.77 -2.49 11.33
CA GLU A 63 -10.59 -2.90 10.18
C GLU A 63 -10.89 -1.75 9.20
N LYS A 64 -10.71 -0.49 9.63
CA LYS A 64 -10.83 0.69 8.77
C LYS A 64 -9.54 0.87 7.98
N ALA A 65 -9.67 1.40 6.75
CA ALA A 65 -8.49 1.74 5.97
C ALA A 65 -7.71 2.88 6.65
N GLU A 66 -6.40 2.81 6.59
CA GLU A 66 -5.48 3.79 7.17
C GLU A 66 -5.10 4.87 6.16
N LEU A 67 -5.46 6.13 6.41
CA LEU A 67 -5.29 7.23 5.45
C LEU A 67 -3.93 7.93 5.57
N ASP A 68 -3.43 8.18 6.78
CA ASP A 68 -2.16 8.86 7.01
C ASP A 68 -0.98 7.94 6.69
N GLY A 69 -1.09 6.66 7.06
CA GLY A 69 -0.14 5.62 6.66
C GLY A 69 -0.10 5.44 5.14
N LEU A 70 -1.27 5.50 4.46
CA LEU A 70 -1.32 5.46 3.01
C LEU A 70 -0.61 6.67 2.40
N LEU A 71 -0.87 7.88 2.88
CA LEU A 71 -0.17 9.08 2.42
C LEU A 71 1.35 8.96 2.60
N TYR A 72 1.79 8.47 3.76
CA TYR A 72 3.20 8.23 4.05
C TYR A 72 3.86 7.28 3.03
N VAL A 73 3.16 6.21 2.66
CA VAL A 73 3.63 5.19 1.70
C VAL A 73 3.64 5.74 0.27
N MET A 74 2.58 6.42 -0.15
CA MET A 74 2.47 6.98 -1.51
C MET A 74 3.48 8.10 -1.80
N ASP A 75 4.01 8.74 -0.76
CA ASP A 75 5.11 9.71 -0.84
C ASP A 75 6.50 9.07 -1.07
N ARG A 76 6.61 7.74 -0.88
CA ARG A 76 7.87 6.98 -0.93
C ARG A 76 7.93 5.97 -2.07
N LEU A 77 6.79 5.54 -2.58
CA LEU A 77 6.69 4.69 -3.75
C LEU A 77 6.49 5.52 -5.03
N PRO A 78 6.88 5.01 -6.21
CA PRO A 78 6.62 5.68 -7.47
C PRO A 78 5.13 5.86 -7.75
N LEU A 79 4.79 6.96 -8.42
CA LEU A 79 3.44 7.20 -8.92
C LEU A 79 2.99 6.07 -9.86
N GLY A 80 1.77 5.57 -9.66
CA GLY A 80 1.19 4.49 -10.47
C GLY A 80 1.64 3.10 -10.07
N ILE A 81 2.29 2.92 -8.92
CA ILE A 81 2.68 1.60 -8.43
C ILE A 81 1.47 0.71 -8.11
N GLU A 82 0.36 1.33 -7.71
CA GLU A 82 -0.93 0.69 -7.43
C GLU A 82 -1.52 -0.01 -8.65
N GLU A 83 -1.16 0.43 -9.86
CA GLU A 83 -1.61 -0.17 -11.12
C GLU A 83 -0.71 -1.33 -11.58
N CYS A 84 0.44 -1.56 -10.93
CA CYS A 84 1.44 -2.51 -11.38
C CYS A 84 1.37 -3.84 -10.63
N SER A 85 1.23 -4.94 -11.38
CA SER A 85 1.30 -6.31 -10.85
C SER A 85 2.73 -6.81 -10.64
N TYR A 86 3.69 -6.24 -11.36
CA TYR A 86 5.11 -6.62 -11.31
C TYR A 86 5.96 -5.45 -10.83
N ILE A 87 6.67 -5.65 -9.73
CA ILE A 87 7.55 -4.63 -9.15
C ILE A 87 8.96 -5.21 -9.10
N ASN A 88 9.83 -4.70 -9.95
CA ASN A 88 11.22 -5.12 -10.05
C ASN A 88 12.12 -4.14 -9.29
N LEU A 89 12.97 -4.68 -8.42
CA LEU A 89 13.99 -3.90 -7.72
C LEU A 89 15.32 -4.11 -8.43
N THR A 90 15.79 -3.09 -9.15
CA THR A 90 16.94 -3.20 -10.07
C THR A 90 18.08 -2.29 -9.63
N SER A 91 19.29 -2.52 -10.14
CA SER A 91 20.32 -1.49 -10.13
C SER A 91 20.01 -0.42 -11.19
N ASP A 92 20.93 0.54 -11.37
CA ASP A 92 20.93 1.36 -12.58
C ASP A 92 21.15 0.45 -13.80
N GLU A 93 20.16 0.38 -14.67
CA GLU A 93 20.14 -0.43 -15.90
C GLU A 93 20.26 0.44 -17.17
N GLY A 94 20.52 1.75 -17.03
CA GLY A 94 20.64 2.66 -18.17
C GLY A 94 19.30 3.10 -18.78
N TYR A 95 18.18 2.94 -18.08
CA TYR A 95 16.87 3.40 -18.56
C TYR A 95 16.81 4.91 -18.84
N ALA A 96 17.66 5.68 -18.15
CA ALA A 96 17.81 7.12 -18.36
C ALA A 96 18.27 7.48 -19.79
N ASP A 97 18.92 6.56 -20.51
CA ASP A 97 19.39 6.75 -21.89
C ASP A 97 18.33 6.37 -22.94
N SER A 98 17.13 5.98 -22.49
CA SER A 98 16.02 5.53 -23.34
C SER A 98 14.84 6.51 -23.31
N HIS A 99 13.69 6.07 -23.83
CA HIS A 99 12.43 6.83 -23.85
C HIS A 99 11.70 6.84 -22.51
N PHE A 100 12.13 6.03 -21.54
CA PHE A 100 11.49 5.94 -20.22
C PHE A 100 11.69 7.22 -19.43
N LYS A 101 10.59 7.80 -18.94
CA LYS A 101 10.65 8.98 -18.09
C LYS A 101 10.87 8.56 -16.63
N PRO A 102 11.86 9.14 -15.93
CA PRO A 102 12.07 8.83 -14.53
C PRO A 102 10.91 9.32 -13.66
N ILE A 103 10.41 8.44 -12.81
CA ILE A 103 9.42 8.72 -11.76
C ILE A 103 10.19 8.78 -10.44
N ILE A 104 10.22 9.95 -9.80
CA ILE A 104 11.00 10.16 -8.57
C ILE A 104 10.03 10.37 -7.39
N PRO A 105 9.94 9.44 -6.43
CA PRO A 105 9.08 9.62 -5.27
C PRO A 105 9.55 10.81 -4.40
N PRO A 106 8.64 11.67 -3.91
CA PRO A 106 9.00 12.90 -3.19
C PRO A 106 9.93 12.70 -1.98
N LYS A 107 9.74 11.61 -1.23
CA LYS A 107 10.50 11.33 0.00
C LYS A 107 11.63 10.31 -0.20
N ARG A 108 11.53 9.37 -1.15
CA ARG A 108 12.60 8.40 -1.45
C ARG A 108 13.73 9.01 -2.29
N ARG A 109 13.38 9.86 -3.28
CA ARG A 109 14.31 10.64 -4.11
C ARG A 109 15.29 9.80 -4.94
N ARG A 110 14.78 8.72 -5.53
CA ARG A 110 15.53 7.79 -6.39
C ARG A 110 14.67 7.41 -7.58
N ASN A 111 15.29 7.14 -8.72
CA ASN A 111 14.55 6.92 -9.95
C ASN A 111 13.78 5.60 -9.88
N CYS A 112 12.61 5.63 -10.49
CA CYS A 112 11.82 4.49 -10.86
C CYS A 112 11.40 4.68 -12.31
N TYR A 113 11.06 3.60 -13.00
CA TYR A 113 10.55 3.66 -14.36
C TYR A 113 9.38 2.72 -14.48
N ARG A 114 8.30 3.24 -15.06
CA ARG A 114 7.21 2.39 -15.53
C ARG A 114 7.60 1.81 -16.88
N ILE A 115 7.70 0.49 -16.97
CA ILE A 115 8.15 -0.22 -18.17
C ILE A 115 6.97 -0.43 -19.12
N ASP A 116 5.83 -0.84 -18.57
CA ASP A 116 4.57 -1.01 -19.29
C ASP A 116 3.37 -0.79 -18.34
N GLU A 117 2.17 -1.24 -18.74
CA GLU A 117 0.95 -1.09 -17.97
C GLU A 117 1.03 -1.81 -16.61
N GLU A 118 1.74 -2.94 -16.52
CA GLU A 118 1.74 -3.82 -15.35
C GLU A 118 3.06 -3.82 -14.59
N GLN A 119 4.15 -3.29 -15.16
CA GLN A 119 5.49 -3.38 -14.60
C GLN A 119 6.09 -2.03 -14.16
N MET A 120 6.52 -1.98 -12.90
CA MET A 120 7.29 -0.90 -12.30
C MET A 120 8.70 -1.37 -11.94
N ASN A 121 9.72 -0.66 -12.40
CA ASN A 121 11.10 -0.86 -11.98
C ASN A 121 11.51 0.23 -10.99
N ILE A 122 12.10 -0.16 -9.86
CA ILE A 122 12.56 0.73 -8.79
C ILE A 122 14.08 0.58 -8.66
N GLU A 123 14.84 1.63 -8.97
CA GLU A 123 16.29 1.59 -8.81
C GLU A 123 16.68 1.58 -7.33
N ILE A 124 17.56 0.65 -6.95
CA ILE A 124 18.11 0.48 -5.61
C ILE A 124 19.55 0.99 -5.59
N THR A 125 19.85 1.88 -4.63
CA THR A 125 21.17 2.52 -4.50
C THR A 125 21.80 2.31 -3.13
N ARG A 126 21.00 2.03 -2.09
CA ARG A 126 21.46 1.85 -0.70
C ARG A 126 21.42 0.40 -0.22
N GLY A 127 21.30 -0.55 -1.16
CA GLY A 127 21.32 -1.98 -0.86
C GLY A 127 20.13 -2.44 -0.02
N ARG A 128 20.38 -3.30 0.96
CA ARG A 128 19.33 -4.09 1.63
C ARG A 128 18.34 -3.27 2.47
N SER A 129 18.77 -2.20 3.12
CA SER A 129 17.87 -1.39 3.97
C SER A 129 16.75 -0.75 3.13
N GLU A 130 17.09 -0.25 1.94
CA GLU A 130 16.13 0.33 1.00
C GLU A 130 15.13 -0.71 0.50
N ILE A 131 15.59 -1.94 0.23
CA ILE A 131 14.72 -3.06 -0.13
C ILE A 131 13.75 -3.38 1.00
N TYR A 132 14.22 -3.38 2.26
CA TYR A 132 13.36 -3.66 3.41
C TYR A 132 12.26 -2.60 3.56
N ASP A 133 12.60 -1.32 3.44
CA ASP A 133 11.61 -0.23 3.48
C ASP A 133 10.54 -0.43 2.38
N ILE A 134 10.96 -0.66 1.13
CA ILE A 134 10.03 -0.91 0.01
C ILE A 134 9.15 -2.13 0.28
N LEU A 135 9.72 -3.25 0.75
CA LEU A 135 8.93 -4.44 1.06
C LEU A 135 7.91 -4.18 2.17
N THR A 136 8.24 -3.38 3.18
CA THR A 136 7.25 -3.02 4.21
C THR A 136 6.15 -2.11 3.69
N HIS A 137 6.48 -1.16 2.80
CA HIS A 137 5.50 -0.29 2.15
C HIS A 137 4.54 -1.08 1.26
N LEU A 138 5.06 -2.02 0.46
CA LEU A 138 4.23 -2.91 -0.35
C LEU A 138 3.38 -3.82 0.55
N THR A 139 3.96 -4.38 1.61
CA THR A 139 3.20 -5.18 2.59
C THR A 139 2.06 -4.38 3.21
N PHE A 140 2.27 -3.10 3.52
CA PHE A 140 1.22 -2.19 3.96
C PHE A 140 0.10 -2.05 2.91
N LEU A 141 0.44 -1.76 1.64
CA LEU A 141 -0.55 -1.66 0.57
C LEU A 141 -1.39 -2.95 0.42
N PHE A 142 -0.76 -4.12 0.52
CA PHE A 142 -1.47 -5.40 0.48
C PHE A 142 -2.39 -5.62 1.68
N ILE A 143 -2.02 -5.14 2.87
CA ILE A 143 -2.91 -5.21 4.04
C ILE A 143 -4.13 -4.30 3.81
N GLU A 144 -3.92 -3.07 3.35
CA GLU A 144 -5.01 -2.13 3.11
C GLU A 144 -5.92 -2.58 1.96
N SER A 145 -5.36 -3.13 0.87
CA SER A 145 -6.15 -3.68 -0.24
C SER A 145 -7.03 -4.84 0.20
N HIS A 146 -6.56 -5.68 1.13
CA HIS A 146 -7.38 -6.74 1.74
C HIS A 146 -8.55 -6.17 2.57
N LYS A 147 -8.36 -5.07 3.29
CA LYS A 147 -9.45 -4.40 4.03
C LYS A 147 -10.52 -3.88 3.08
N ILE A 148 -10.10 -3.28 1.97
CA ILE A 148 -10.99 -2.81 0.91
C ILE A 148 -11.72 -3.99 0.29
N SER A 149 -10.98 -5.00 -0.19
CA SER A 149 -11.49 -6.24 -0.79
C SER A 149 -12.58 -6.90 0.06
N LYS A 150 -12.34 -7.08 1.37
CA LYS A 150 -13.29 -7.68 2.32
C LYS A 150 -14.62 -6.90 2.43
N ARG A 151 -14.61 -5.60 2.13
CA ARG A 151 -15.81 -4.74 2.19
C ARG A 151 -16.53 -4.60 0.86
N VAL A 152 -15.82 -4.82 -0.25
CA VAL A 152 -16.34 -4.57 -1.60
C VAL A 152 -16.75 -5.84 -2.33
N LEU A 153 -16.10 -6.98 -2.07
CA LEU A 153 -16.46 -8.26 -2.67
C LEU A 153 -17.69 -8.85 -1.95
N ILE A 154 -18.70 -9.22 -2.74
CA ILE A 154 -19.93 -9.87 -2.27
C ILE A 154 -19.76 -11.39 -2.25
N ASP A 155 -19.05 -11.94 -3.24
CA ASP A 155 -18.82 -13.36 -3.40
C ASP A 155 -17.51 -13.65 -4.14
N ASP A 156 -17.15 -14.94 -4.19
CA ASP A 156 -15.95 -15.43 -4.88
C ASP A 156 -16.09 -15.41 -6.41
N SER A 157 -17.25 -15.02 -6.95
CA SER A 157 -17.46 -14.83 -8.41
C SER A 157 -17.04 -13.44 -8.87
N GLY A 158 -16.59 -12.58 -7.96
CA GLY A 158 -16.11 -11.23 -8.27
C GLY A 158 -17.22 -10.17 -8.29
N ASN A 159 -18.43 -10.48 -7.81
CA ASN A 159 -19.48 -9.47 -7.69
C ASN A 159 -19.09 -8.43 -6.62
N THR A 160 -19.32 -7.15 -6.92
CA THR A 160 -18.94 -6.03 -6.04
C THR A 160 -20.12 -5.23 -5.53
N THR A 161 -19.92 -4.52 -4.43
CA THR A 161 -20.93 -3.61 -3.87
C THR A 161 -21.27 -2.46 -4.81
N ARG A 162 -22.48 -1.90 -4.64
CA ARG A 162 -22.90 -0.70 -5.37
C ARG A 162 -21.93 0.47 -5.20
N ASP A 163 -21.34 0.63 -4.01
CA ASP A 163 -20.39 1.70 -3.74
C ASP A 163 -19.12 1.55 -4.57
N TRP A 164 -18.62 0.31 -4.76
CA TRP A 164 -17.48 0.04 -5.63
C TRP A 164 -17.76 0.39 -7.09
N VAL A 165 -18.92 -0.01 -7.62
CA VAL A 165 -19.36 0.35 -8.99
C VAL A 165 -19.47 1.87 -9.17
N LYS A 166 -19.81 2.61 -8.12
CA LYS A 166 -19.88 4.08 -8.15
C LYS A 166 -18.50 4.72 -8.14
N LEU A 167 -17.58 4.18 -7.33
CA LEU A 167 -16.17 4.58 -7.34
C LEU A 167 -15.54 4.35 -8.73
N GLU A 168 -15.71 3.15 -9.29
CA GLU A 168 -15.23 2.78 -10.62
C GLU A 168 -15.66 3.77 -11.70
N ARG A 169 -16.95 4.13 -11.72
CA ARG A 169 -17.47 5.12 -12.68
C ARG A 169 -16.84 6.50 -12.51
N ALA A 170 -16.50 6.89 -11.29
CA ALA A 170 -15.85 8.17 -11.03
C ALA A 170 -14.39 8.14 -11.50
N VAL A 171 -13.69 7.02 -11.29
CA VAL A 171 -12.30 6.79 -11.73
C VAL A 171 -12.17 6.79 -13.26
N PHE A 172 -13.11 6.15 -13.97
CA PHE A 172 -13.12 6.11 -15.44
C PHE A 172 -13.87 7.27 -16.10
N SER A 173 -14.23 8.32 -15.35
CA SER A 173 -14.85 9.51 -15.94
C SER A 173 -13.87 10.18 -16.90
N SER A 174 -14.28 10.36 -18.16
CA SER A 174 -13.51 11.09 -19.18
C SER A 174 -13.47 12.60 -18.97
N THR A 175 -14.30 13.11 -18.05
CA THR A 175 -14.38 14.54 -17.73
C THR A 175 -14.01 14.79 -16.28
N LYS A 176 -13.46 15.98 -16.03
CA LYS A 176 -13.15 16.43 -14.67
C LYS A 176 -14.43 16.49 -13.84
N LEU A 177 -14.43 15.77 -12.72
CA LEU A 177 -15.56 15.75 -11.80
C LEU A 177 -15.88 17.17 -11.30
N THR A 178 -17.17 17.52 -11.38
CA THR A 178 -17.70 18.69 -10.68
C THR A 178 -17.56 18.51 -9.17
N GLN A 179 -17.72 19.60 -8.41
CA GLN A 179 -17.66 19.51 -6.94
C GLN A 179 -18.71 18.53 -6.39
N GLN A 180 -19.93 18.57 -6.93
CA GLN A 180 -21.01 17.69 -6.50
C GLN A 180 -20.71 16.21 -6.82
N GLU A 181 -20.21 15.91 -8.02
CA GLU A 181 -19.83 14.53 -8.39
C GLU A 181 -18.66 14.02 -7.54
N ARG A 182 -17.68 14.88 -7.25
CA ARG A 182 -16.57 14.56 -6.36
C ARG A 182 -17.06 14.21 -4.96
N GLU A 183 -17.97 15.01 -4.38
CA GLU A 183 -18.52 14.74 -3.05
C GLU A 183 -19.31 13.43 -2.99
N VAL A 184 -20.04 13.11 -4.06
CA VAL A 184 -20.70 11.80 -4.21
C VAL A 184 -19.68 10.66 -4.27
N ALA A 185 -18.62 10.80 -5.08
CA ALA A 185 -17.56 9.79 -5.17
C ALA A 185 -16.83 9.59 -3.84
N ILE A 186 -16.49 10.68 -3.14
CA ILE A 186 -15.88 10.64 -1.81
C ILE A 186 -16.81 9.95 -0.80
N THR A 187 -18.12 10.16 -0.88
CA THR A 187 -19.08 9.50 0.01
C THR A 187 -19.07 7.98 -0.17
N HIS A 188 -19.10 7.50 -1.42
CA HIS A 188 -19.00 6.06 -1.71
C HIS A 188 -17.65 5.49 -1.27
N MET A 189 -16.55 6.19 -1.55
CA MET A 189 -15.21 5.79 -1.10
C MET A 189 -15.11 5.75 0.43
N ALA A 190 -15.68 6.72 1.14
CA ALA A 190 -15.66 6.75 2.60
C ALA A 190 -16.33 5.50 3.21
N ASN A 191 -17.48 5.08 2.66
CA ASN A 191 -18.12 3.82 3.05
C ASN A 191 -17.22 2.60 2.81
N ILE A 192 -16.60 2.52 1.63
CA ILE A 192 -15.64 1.46 1.26
C ILE A 192 -14.48 1.41 2.25
N LEU A 193 -13.94 2.56 2.64
CA LEU A 193 -12.80 2.67 3.57
C LEU A 193 -13.20 2.51 5.04
N GLY A 194 -14.50 2.54 5.36
CA GLY A 194 -15.01 2.55 6.73
C GLY A 194 -14.73 3.84 7.49
N ARG A 195 -14.52 4.91 6.75
CA ARG A 195 -14.22 6.25 7.26
C ARG A 195 -15.43 7.14 7.04
N THR A 196 -15.48 8.24 7.78
CA THR A 196 -16.49 9.27 7.57
C THR A 196 -16.13 10.11 6.35
N PHE A 197 -17.15 10.73 5.74
CA PHE A 197 -16.96 11.69 4.66
C PHE A 197 -15.95 12.80 5.05
N ASN A 198 -16.01 13.29 6.29
CA ASN A 198 -15.12 14.33 6.80
C ASN A 198 -13.66 13.87 6.88
N GLU A 199 -13.41 12.65 7.39
CA GLU A 199 -12.06 12.07 7.46
C GLU A 199 -11.44 11.92 6.08
N VAL A 200 -12.21 11.47 5.08
CA VAL A 200 -11.68 11.30 3.72
C VAL A 200 -11.47 12.67 3.04
N THR A 201 -12.43 13.59 3.20
CA THR A 201 -12.34 14.93 2.60
C THR A 201 -11.14 15.72 3.11
N SER A 202 -10.79 15.57 4.39
CA SER A 202 -9.66 16.30 4.99
C SER A 202 -8.31 15.91 4.38
N VAL A 203 -8.14 14.64 4.01
CA VAL A 203 -6.90 14.13 3.39
C VAL A 203 -6.94 14.15 1.87
N TYR A 204 -8.12 14.28 1.25
CA TYR A 204 -8.31 14.12 -0.19
C TYR A 204 -7.34 14.96 -1.04
N LYS A 205 -7.18 16.24 -0.67
CA LYS A 205 -6.29 17.17 -1.36
C LYS A 205 -4.81 16.84 -1.17
N SER A 206 -4.44 16.16 -0.09
CA SER A 206 -3.05 15.77 0.20
C SER A 206 -2.54 14.71 -0.78
N PHE A 207 -3.44 13.93 -1.40
CA PHE A 207 -3.09 12.97 -2.43
C PHE A 207 -3.02 13.58 -3.84
N ALA A 208 -3.68 14.72 -4.06
CA ALA A 208 -3.77 15.32 -5.38
C ALA A 208 -2.39 15.71 -5.94
N ILE A 209 -2.22 15.51 -7.25
CA ILE A 209 -1.04 15.95 -8.00
C ILE A 209 -1.46 16.79 -9.21
N GLU A 210 -0.49 17.46 -9.82
CA GLU A 210 -0.73 18.19 -11.07
C GLU A 210 -1.28 17.25 -12.14
N GLY A 211 -2.39 17.63 -12.76
CA GLY A 211 -3.08 16.80 -13.77
C GLY A 211 -4.01 15.72 -13.23
N GLN A 212 -3.99 15.39 -11.93
CA GLN A 212 -4.84 14.34 -11.34
C GLN A 212 -5.34 14.73 -9.94
N SER A 213 -6.41 15.54 -9.91
CA SER A 213 -7.02 16.01 -8.65
C SER A 213 -7.73 14.90 -7.87
N GLU A 214 -8.20 13.87 -8.56
CA GLU A 214 -8.96 12.76 -7.98
C GLU A 214 -8.08 11.55 -7.65
N ARG A 215 -6.75 11.73 -7.52
CA ARG A 215 -5.77 10.65 -7.38
C ARG A 215 -6.12 9.66 -6.26
N LEU A 216 -6.69 10.11 -5.14
CA LEU A 216 -7.10 9.20 -4.06
C LEU A 216 -8.16 8.19 -4.52
N LEU A 217 -9.09 8.57 -5.41
CA LEU A 217 -10.06 7.61 -5.99
C LEU A 217 -9.34 6.53 -6.78
N HIS A 218 -8.34 6.91 -7.57
CA HIS A 218 -7.54 5.97 -8.37
C HIS A 218 -6.74 5.02 -7.47
N ILE A 219 -6.07 5.54 -6.44
CA ILE A 219 -5.27 4.75 -5.49
C ILE A 219 -6.13 3.71 -4.74
N VAL A 220 -7.39 4.03 -4.45
CA VAL A 220 -8.30 3.10 -3.75
C VAL A 220 -8.88 2.06 -4.71
N TYR A 221 -9.02 2.40 -5.99
CA TYR A 221 -9.63 1.53 -6.99
C TYR A 221 -8.65 0.47 -7.54
N TRP A 222 -7.42 0.88 -7.86
CA TRP A 222 -6.35 0.01 -8.37
C TRP A 222 -5.64 -0.73 -7.24
#